data_AF-A0A3D3GSL6-F1
#
_entry.id   AF-A0A3D3GSL6-F1
#
_cell.length_a   1.000
_cell.length_b   1.000
_cell.length_c   1.000
_cell.angle_alpha   90.00
_cell.angle_beta   90.00
_cell.angle_gamma   90.00
#
_symmetry.space_group_name_H-M   'P 1'
#
loop_
_entity.id
_entity.type
_entity.pdbx_description
1 polymer ?
#
loop_
_entity_poly.entity_id
_entity_poly.type
_entity_poly.pdbx_seq_one_letter_code
_entity_poly.pdbx_strand_id
1 'polypeptide(L)'
;MLTTEDIKNLITAEREVFATKEDFGGLEQRLGERMDTLTTAVDAYAKKADTYHQEMSVLIHKVHRMEDWIQKVAEKVGIKYVT
;
A
#
# COMPACT_ATOMS: atom_id res chain seq x y z
N MET A 1 -28.40 -38.80 -35.44
CA MET A 1 -28.50 -38.83 -33.95
C MET A 1 -27.09 -38.73 -33.42
N LEU A 2 -26.88 -37.94 -32.36
CA LEU A 2 -25.60 -37.97 -31.66
C LEU A 2 -25.41 -39.35 -31.04
N THR A 3 -24.22 -39.91 -31.20
CA THR A 3 -23.83 -41.17 -30.58
C THR A 3 -23.40 -40.92 -29.13
N THR A 4 -23.36 -41.98 -28.33
CA THR A 4 -22.84 -41.91 -26.96
C THR A 4 -21.39 -41.42 -26.90
N GLU A 5 -20.62 -41.66 -27.97
CA GLU A 5 -19.24 -41.19 -28.09
C GLU A 5 -19.17 -39.68 -28.30
N ASP A 6 -20.05 -39.13 -29.15
CA ASP A 6 -20.17 -37.68 -29.36
C ASP A 6 -20.53 -36.96 -28.04
N ILE A 7 -21.42 -37.54 -27.23
CA ILE A 7 -21.81 -36.98 -25.92
C ILE A 7 -20.63 -36.97 -24.94
N LYS A 8 -19.81 -38.04 -24.90
CA LYS A 8 -18.61 -38.07 -24.04
C LYS A 8 -17.59 -37.03 -24.45
N ASN A 9 -17.37 -36.86 -25.74
CA ASN A 9 -16.43 -35.86 -26.26
C ASN A 9 -16.85 -34.44 -25.88
N LEU A 10 -18.16 -34.13 -25.92
CA LEU A 10 -18.69 -32.84 -25.50
C LEU A 10 -18.50 -32.59 -23.99
N ILE A 11 -18.75 -33.59 -23.14
CA ILE A 11 -18.56 -33.45 -21.68
C ILE A 11 -17.08 -33.24 -21.34
N THR A 12 -16.16 -33.92 -22.03
CA THR A 12 -14.72 -33.72 -21.84
C THR A 12 -14.30 -32.32 -22.27
N ALA A 13 -14.75 -31.87 -23.46
CA ALA A 13 -14.47 -30.52 -23.95
C ALA A 13 -15.04 -29.44 -23.00
N GLU A 14 -16.22 -29.65 -22.43
CA GLU A 14 -16.81 -28.74 -21.45
C GLU A 14 -15.95 -28.63 -20.19
N ARG A 15 -15.41 -29.75 -19.68
CA ARG A 15 -14.53 -29.75 -18.50
C ARG A 15 -13.14 -29.15 -18.76
N GLU A 16 -12.64 -29.25 -19.99
CA GLU A 16 -11.35 -28.65 -20.36
C GLU A 16 -11.45 -27.14 -20.58
N VAL A 17 -12.59 -26.66 -21.10
CA VAL A 17 -12.78 -25.25 -21.46
C VAL A 17 -13.37 -24.45 -20.31
N PHE A 18 -14.27 -25.03 -19.51
CA PHE A 18 -14.95 -24.32 -18.43
C PHE A 18 -14.37 -24.67 -17.06
N ALA A 19 -13.99 -23.61 -16.33
CA ALA A 19 -13.59 -23.73 -14.94
C ALA A 19 -14.74 -24.27 -14.08
N THR A 20 -14.42 -25.20 -13.18
CA THR A 20 -15.37 -25.79 -12.25
C THR A 20 -15.68 -24.85 -11.09
N LYS A 21 -16.75 -25.12 -10.34
CA LYS A 21 -17.05 -24.38 -9.11
C LYS A 21 -15.90 -24.42 -8.08
N GLU A 22 -15.15 -25.51 -8.06
CA GLU A 22 -13.97 -25.65 -7.18
C GLU A 22 -12.83 -24.73 -7.62
N ASP A 23 -12.61 -24.58 -8.93
CA ASP A 23 -11.62 -23.64 -9.48
C ASP A 23 -11.96 -22.19 -9.13
N PHE A 24 -13.25 -21.82 -9.20
CA PHE A 24 -13.73 -20.51 -8.76
C PHE A 24 -13.56 -20.31 -7.26
N GLY A 25 -13.89 -21.31 -6.42
CA GLY A 25 -13.66 -21.22 -4.98
C GLY A 25 -12.19 -21.05 -4.62
N GLY A 26 -11.29 -21.78 -5.29
CA GLY A 26 -9.85 -21.61 -5.13
C GLY A 26 -9.33 -20.25 -5.63
N LEU A 27 -9.96 -19.67 -6.64
CA LEU A 27 -9.66 -18.31 -7.09
C LEU A 27 -10.10 -17.26 -6.06
N GLU A 28 -11.33 -17.35 -5.56
CA GLU A 28 -11.87 -16.43 -4.55
C GLU A 28 -11.03 -16.44 -3.28
N GLN A 29 -10.63 -17.63 -2.81
CA GLN A 29 -9.75 -17.75 -1.64
C GLN A 29 -8.41 -17.06 -1.86
N ARG A 30 -7.73 -17.33 -2.99
CA ARG A 30 -6.44 -16.70 -3.31
C ARG A 30 -6.56 -15.18 -3.46
N LEU A 31 -7.69 -14.71 -3.99
CA LEU A 31 -7.95 -13.29 -4.12
C LEU A 31 -8.14 -12.64 -2.74
N GLY A 32 -8.91 -13.28 -1.85
CA GLY A 32 -9.10 -12.86 -0.46
C GLY A 32 -7.77 -12.75 0.29
N GLU A 33 -6.96 -13.81 0.28
CA GLU A 33 -5.65 -13.83 0.94
C GLU A 33 -4.71 -12.72 0.43
N ARG A 34 -4.71 -12.46 -0.89
CA ARG A 34 -3.92 -11.38 -1.49
C ARG A 34 -4.44 -9.99 -1.08
N MET A 35 -5.75 -9.81 -1.03
CA MET A 35 -6.36 -8.56 -0.61
C MET A 35 -6.11 -8.27 0.86
N ASP A 36 -6.19 -9.27 1.74
CA ASP A 36 -5.87 -9.12 3.16
C ASP A 36 -4.41 -8.73 3.36
N THR A 37 -3.50 -9.39 2.62
CA THR A 37 -2.07 -9.06 2.65
C THR A 37 -1.82 -7.63 2.17
N LEU A 38 -2.47 -7.22 1.07
CA LEU A 38 -2.32 -5.87 0.53
C LEU A 38 -2.87 -4.81 1.49
N THR A 39 -4.04 -5.06 2.07
CA THR A 39 -4.67 -4.15 3.05
C THR A 39 -3.78 -3.98 4.26
N THR A 40 -3.24 -5.08 4.80
CA THR A 40 -2.28 -5.04 5.91
C THR A 40 -1.02 -4.25 5.56
N ALA A 41 -0.50 -4.40 4.33
CA ALA A 41 0.68 -3.67 3.87
C ALA A 41 0.39 -2.16 3.72
N VAL A 42 -0.79 -1.80 3.19
CA VAL A 42 -1.24 -0.40 3.08
C VAL A 42 -1.41 0.23 4.45
N ASP A 43 -2.02 -0.46 5.40
CA ASP A 43 -2.20 0.03 6.78
C ASP A 43 -0.84 0.26 7.47
N ALA A 44 0.09 -0.70 7.32
CA ALA A 44 1.44 -0.56 7.86
C ALA A 44 2.18 0.64 7.24
N TYR A 45 2.03 0.85 5.93
CA TYR A 45 2.61 2.00 5.24
C TYR A 45 2.00 3.33 5.72
N ALA A 46 0.67 3.39 5.85
CA ALA A 46 -0.04 4.58 6.34
C ALA A 46 0.45 4.96 7.75
N LYS A 47 0.59 3.98 8.65
CA LYS A 47 1.13 4.20 10.00
C LYS A 47 2.56 4.73 9.98
N LYS A 48 3.40 4.20 9.07
CA LYS A 48 4.79 4.66 8.91
C LYS A 48 4.84 6.09 8.37
N ALA A 49 3.99 6.42 7.40
CA ALA A 49 3.88 7.77 6.85
C ALA A 49 3.44 8.79 7.92
N ASP A 50 2.46 8.44 8.74
CA ASP A 50 2.01 9.29 9.85
C ASP A 50 3.14 9.53 10.87
N THR A 51 3.86 8.47 11.24
CA THR A 51 5.03 8.57 12.14
C THR A 51 6.09 9.52 11.58
N TYR A 52 6.44 9.38 10.30
CA TYR A 52 7.39 10.30 9.66
C TYR A 52 6.88 11.75 9.63
N HIS A 53 5.58 11.95 9.43
CA HIS A 53 4.99 13.29 9.45
C HIS A 53 5.11 13.95 10.83
N GLN A 54 4.88 13.18 11.90
CA GLN A 54 5.07 13.65 13.27
C GLN A 54 6.54 14.00 13.56
N GLU A 55 7.48 13.12 13.18
CA GLU A 55 8.91 13.37 13.33
C GLU A 55 9.36 14.62 12.56
N MET A 56 8.89 14.79 11.33
CA MET A 56 9.17 15.96 10.50
C MET A 56 8.65 17.25 11.16
N SER A 57 7.45 17.21 11.73
CA SER A 57 6.88 18.36 12.45
C SER A 57 7.73 18.76 13.66
N VAL A 58 8.23 17.77 14.41
CA VAL A 58 9.16 18.01 15.53
C VAL A 58 10.48 18.61 15.04
N LEU A 59 11.00 18.14 13.91
CA LEU A 59 12.23 18.68 13.30
C LEU A 59 12.04 20.13 12.85
N ILE A 60 10.96 20.45 12.15
CA ILE A 60 10.62 21.82 11.74
C ILE A 60 10.59 22.76 12.95
N HIS A 61 9.93 22.36 14.03
CA HIS A 61 9.92 23.17 15.26
C HIS A 61 11.31 23.34 15.89
N LYS A 62 12.20 22.34 15.81
CA LYS A 62 13.58 22.48 16.27
C LYS A 62 14.36 23.46 15.39
N VAL A 63 14.20 23.39 14.07
CA VAL A 63 14.85 24.30 13.11
C VAL A 63 14.40 25.74 13.34
N HIS A 64 13.10 26.01 13.44
CA HIS A 64 12.60 27.36 13.72
C HIS A 64 13.16 27.92 15.03
N ARG A 65 13.23 27.11 16.10
CA ARG A 65 13.87 27.56 17.34
C ARG A 65 15.35 27.86 17.16
N MET A 66 16.07 27.09 16.36
CA MET A 66 17.47 27.38 16.06
C MET A 66 17.61 28.68 15.28
N GLU A 67 16.75 28.92 14.28
CA GLU A 67 16.69 30.19 13.54
C GLU A 67 16.43 31.38 14.48
N ASP A 68 15.46 31.26 15.39
CA ASP A 68 15.18 32.31 16.39
C ASP A 68 16.40 32.62 17.26
N TRP A 69 17.14 31.59 17.67
CA TRP A 69 18.34 31.76 18.50
C TRP A 69 19.46 32.40 17.70
N ILE A 70 19.68 31.99 16.46
CA ILE A 70 20.68 32.59 15.57
C ILE A 70 20.36 34.06 15.33
N GLN A 71 19.09 34.39 15.07
CA GLN A 71 18.67 35.78 14.89
C GLN A 71 18.95 36.61 16.15
N LYS A 72 18.58 36.12 17.35
CA LYS A 72 18.87 36.81 18.62
C LYS A 72 20.37 36.99 18.87
N VAL A 73 21.19 36.03 18.48
CA VAL A 73 22.65 36.15 18.57
C VAL A 73 23.17 37.20 17.59
N ALA A 74 22.69 37.20 16.36
CA ALA A 74 23.09 38.18 15.35
C ALA A 74 22.72 39.62 15.78
N GLU A 75 21.52 39.82 16.32
CA GLU A 75 21.08 41.09 16.90
C GLU A 75 22.01 41.57 18.02
N LYS A 76 22.45 40.67 18.91
CA LYS A 76 23.37 41.00 20.01
C LYS A 76 24.78 41.36 19.54
N VAL A 77 25.27 40.72 18.48
CA VAL A 77 26.63 40.96 17.94
C VAL A 77 26.63 42.10 16.91
N GLY A 78 25.46 42.64 16.54
CA GLY A 78 25.33 43.72 15.56
C GLY A 78 25.54 43.24 14.11
N ILE A 79 25.39 41.93 13.87
CA ILE A 79 25.50 41.34 12.54
C ILE A 79 24.11 41.27 11.92
N LYS A 80 23.97 41.69 10.66
CA LYS A 80 22.70 41.56 9.94
C LYS A 80 22.44 40.09 9.59
N TYR A 81 21.43 39.49 10.20
CA TYR A 81 20.92 38.18 9.80
C TYR A 81 19.93 38.35 8.64
N VAL A 82 20.13 37.62 7.55
CA VAL A 82 19.21 37.56 6.42
C VAL A 82 18.82 36.10 6.29
N THR A 83 17.54 35.82 6.56
CA THR A 83 16.94 34.49 6.39
C THR A 83 16.68 34.21 4.92
#